data_AF-G2XQD4-F1
#
_entry.id   AF-G2XQD4-F1
#
_cell.length_a   1.000
_cell.length_b   1.000
_cell.length_c   1.000
_cell.angle_alpha   90.00
_cell.angle_beta   90.00
_cell.angle_gamma   90.00
#
_symmetry.space_group_name_H-M   'P 1'
#
loop_
_entity.id
_entity.type
_entity.pdbx_description
1 polymer ?
#
loop_
_entity_poly.entity_id
_entity_poly.type
_entity_poly.pdbx_seq_one_letter_code
_entity_poly.pdbx_strand_id
1 'polypeptide(L)'
;MRDTIGQTLFAVPHGQENIDGLIYSQFYGLIKTPFDSSKVYVFDNDSVENLALDPGYIRALQQAGGGITFSKAVAEFGYQHSKKRAHANLVDNRAKSYGIREEHRISQTMMEEIYQQWQQWDQYDDEHNINRPHLPYYIIPTKGALDFLAAQINKYCFLLEHILSHTGKTYSLPETTVMITALRALRFSYGSNLLQQESLLYKDRWEHMRDSRLIVKEGLGMQDTMERCGLGWFLPKFNWATCRLAPPHGDNILVGSALVHKEYKRRRRRGTIDTI
;
A
#
# COMPACT_ATOMS: atom_id res chain seq x y z
N MET A 1 2.05 19.45 3.53
CA MET A 1 1.67 18.02 3.51
C MET A 1 0.81 17.70 4.75
N ARG A 2 -0.26 18.48 5.00
CA ARG A 2 -1.21 18.24 6.11
C ARG A 2 -2.47 17.50 5.64
N ASP A 3 -2.74 17.55 4.32
CA ASP A 3 -4.01 17.10 3.73
C ASP A 3 -3.95 15.68 3.15
N THR A 4 -2.75 15.09 3.07
CA THR A 4 -2.50 13.76 2.48
C THR A 4 -2.26 12.66 3.51
N ILE A 5 -2.08 12.99 4.79
CA ILE A 5 -1.84 12.00 5.85
C ILE A 5 -2.71 12.32 7.07
N GLY A 6 -3.03 11.29 7.84
CA GLY A 6 -3.53 11.50 9.20
C GLY A 6 -2.42 12.10 10.06
N GLN A 7 -2.70 13.16 10.80
CA GLN A 7 -1.76 13.75 11.76
C GLN A 7 -2.44 13.89 13.12
N THR A 8 -1.77 13.46 14.18
CA THR A 8 -2.18 13.80 15.56
C THR A 8 -1.14 14.75 16.14
N LEU A 9 -1.60 15.90 16.59
CA LEU A 9 -0.82 16.89 17.32
C LEU A 9 -1.26 16.85 18.78
N PHE A 10 -0.32 16.56 19.66
CA PHE A 10 -0.54 16.62 21.10
C PHE A 10 -0.10 17.98 21.61
N ALA A 11 -0.89 18.59 22.50
CA ALA A 11 -0.42 19.72 23.26
C ALA A 11 0.74 19.25 24.17
N VAL A 12 1.73 20.12 24.38
CA VAL A 12 2.84 19.81 25.27
C VAL A 12 2.29 19.67 26.70
N PRO A 13 2.60 18.58 27.43
CA PRO A 13 2.17 18.44 28.82
C PRO A 13 2.60 19.65 29.65
N HIS A 14 1.66 20.26 30.37
CA HIS A 14 1.88 21.51 31.14
C HIS A 14 2.31 22.73 30.31
N GLY A 15 2.25 22.66 28.98
CA GLY A 15 2.37 23.84 28.12
C GLY A 15 1.11 24.68 28.17
N GLN A 16 1.21 25.93 27.70
CA GLN A 16 0.10 26.89 27.74
C GLN A 16 -1.18 26.33 27.10
N GLU A 17 -1.09 25.78 25.88
CA GLU A 17 -2.23 25.16 25.19
C GLU A 17 -2.89 24.04 26.01
N ASN A 18 -2.08 23.26 26.75
CA ASN A 18 -2.59 22.18 27.59
C ASN A 18 -3.24 22.67 28.87
N ILE A 19 -2.67 23.71 29.49
CA ILE A 19 -3.24 24.41 30.65
C ILE A 19 -4.58 25.05 30.27
N ASP A 20 -4.66 25.63 29.08
CA ASP A 20 -5.87 26.26 28.53
C ASP A 20 -6.92 25.23 28.09
N GLY A 21 -6.56 23.94 28.06
CA GLY A 21 -7.51 22.84 27.92
C GLY A 21 -7.38 22.01 26.64
N LEU A 22 -6.44 22.29 25.74
CA LEU A 22 -6.18 21.44 24.57
C LEU A 22 -5.38 20.18 24.97
N ILE A 23 -5.89 19.00 24.65
CA ILE A 23 -5.18 17.73 24.86
C ILE A 23 -4.53 17.28 23.55
N TYR A 24 -5.34 17.16 22.49
CA TYR A 24 -4.83 16.86 21.15
C TYR A 24 -5.77 17.37 20.06
N SER A 25 -5.21 17.52 18.87
CA SER A 25 -5.93 17.72 17.62
C SER A 25 -5.52 16.65 16.62
N GLN A 26 -6.50 15.94 16.07
CA GLN A 26 -6.29 14.89 15.07
C GLN A 26 -6.92 15.31 13.74
N PHE A 27 -6.09 15.37 12.72
CA PHE A 27 -6.45 15.73 11.36
C PHE A 27 -6.45 14.45 10.54
N TYR A 28 -7.61 14.05 10.02
CA TYR A 28 -7.73 12.87 9.17
C TYR A 28 -7.64 13.29 7.70
N GLY A 29 -6.47 13.09 7.08
CA GLY A 29 -6.32 13.19 5.63
C GLY A 29 -7.23 12.20 4.91
N LEU A 30 -7.97 12.68 3.91
CA LEU A 30 -8.99 11.90 3.18
C LEU A 30 -8.41 10.93 2.15
N ILE A 31 -7.10 10.68 2.17
CA ILE A 31 -6.44 9.77 1.24
C ILE A 31 -7.03 8.35 1.27
N LYS A 32 -7.71 7.98 2.37
CA LYS A 32 -8.40 6.70 2.52
C LYS A 32 -9.80 6.67 1.91
N THR A 33 -10.48 7.81 1.80
CA THR A 33 -11.87 7.92 1.32
C THR A 33 -12.06 7.39 -0.11
N PRO A 34 -11.14 7.60 -1.06
CA PRO A 34 -11.23 6.98 -2.38
C PRO A 34 -11.05 5.45 -2.37
N PHE A 35 -10.59 4.83 -1.29
CA PHE A 35 -10.25 3.40 -1.30
C PHE A 35 -11.03 2.58 -0.29
N ASP A 36 -11.66 3.22 0.69
CA ASP A 36 -12.49 2.59 1.72
C ASP A 36 -13.97 2.56 1.29
N SER A 37 -14.61 1.40 1.41
CA SER A 37 -16.07 1.24 1.37
C SER A 37 -16.43 0.29 2.49
N SER A 38 -16.97 0.81 3.59
CA SER A 38 -17.35 0.02 4.76
C SER A 38 -16.21 -0.87 5.28
N LYS A 39 -14.99 -0.34 5.33
CA LYS A 39 -13.73 -1.00 5.72
C LYS A 39 -13.19 -2.04 4.73
N VAL A 40 -13.78 -2.17 3.54
CA VAL A 40 -13.28 -3.05 2.48
C VAL A 40 -12.44 -2.23 1.51
N TYR A 41 -11.13 -2.44 1.51
CA TYR A 41 -10.19 -1.73 0.65
C TYR A 41 -10.06 -2.38 -0.74
N VAL A 42 -9.57 -1.63 -1.72
CA VAL A 42 -9.22 -2.18 -3.05
C VAL A 42 -8.06 -3.18 -2.91
N PHE A 43 -8.11 -4.27 -3.68
CA PHE A 43 -7.09 -5.35 -3.67
C PHE A 43 -6.93 -6.11 -2.34
N ASP A 44 -7.86 -5.98 -1.40
CA ASP A 44 -7.76 -6.62 -0.08
C ASP A 44 -8.12 -8.13 -0.09
N ASN A 45 -8.69 -8.63 -1.19
CA ASN A 45 -9.05 -10.03 -1.35
C ASN A 45 -7.80 -10.92 -1.51
N ASP A 46 -7.52 -11.74 -0.49
CA ASP A 46 -6.42 -12.72 -0.45
C ASP A 46 -6.35 -13.62 -1.69
N SER A 47 -7.51 -13.99 -2.24
CA SER A 47 -7.57 -14.91 -3.38
C SER A 47 -6.97 -14.34 -4.66
N VAL A 48 -6.80 -13.01 -4.75
CA VAL A 48 -6.18 -12.34 -5.89
C VAL A 48 -4.71 -12.71 -6.01
N GLU A 49 -4.01 -12.97 -4.90
CA GLU A 49 -2.59 -13.39 -4.93
C GLU A 49 -2.40 -14.72 -5.66
N ASN A 50 -3.43 -15.57 -5.69
CA ASN A 50 -3.38 -16.83 -6.40
C ASN A 50 -3.21 -16.69 -7.92
N LEU A 51 -3.38 -15.47 -8.49
CA LEU A 51 -3.04 -15.21 -9.89
C LEU A 51 -1.56 -15.45 -10.21
N ALA A 52 -0.69 -15.39 -9.19
CA ALA A 52 0.72 -15.69 -9.34
C ALA A 52 1.04 -17.20 -9.24
N LEU A 53 0.07 -18.05 -8.86
CA LEU A 53 0.28 -19.50 -8.82
C LEU A 53 0.38 -20.06 -10.23
N ASP A 54 1.38 -20.91 -10.44
CA ASP A 54 1.57 -21.61 -11.69
C ASP A 54 0.38 -22.51 -12.04
N PRO A 55 -0.15 -22.43 -13.28
CA PRO A 55 -1.24 -23.30 -13.71
C PRO A 55 -0.91 -24.79 -13.64
N GLY A 56 0.35 -25.18 -13.88
CA GLY A 56 0.81 -26.56 -13.75
C GLY A 56 0.70 -27.09 -12.31
N TYR A 57 1.09 -26.26 -11.34
CA TYR A 57 0.94 -26.56 -9.92
C TYR A 57 -0.52 -26.75 -9.51
N ILE A 58 -1.40 -25.84 -9.92
CA ILE A 58 -2.83 -25.89 -9.63
C ILE A 58 -3.45 -27.19 -10.16
N ARG A 59 -3.16 -27.56 -11.41
CA ARG A 59 -3.62 -28.82 -12.01
C ARG A 59 -3.15 -30.03 -11.21
N ALA A 60 -1.88 -30.05 -10.81
CA ALA A 60 -1.32 -31.15 -10.03
C ALA A 60 -1.93 -31.27 -8.62
N LEU A 61 -2.36 -30.16 -8.00
CA LEU A 61 -3.06 -30.20 -6.71
C LEU A 61 -4.48 -30.74 -6.84
N GLN A 62 -5.21 -30.29 -7.86
CA GLN A 62 -6.57 -30.76 -8.15
C GLN A 62 -6.58 -32.27 -8.45
N GLN A 63 -5.61 -32.75 -9.22
CA GLN A 63 -5.46 -34.18 -9.51
C GLN A 63 -5.10 -35.01 -8.27
N ALA A 64 -4.35 -34.44 -7.32
CA ALA A 64 -3.95 -35.12 -6.10
C ALA A 64 -5.04 -35.14 -5.00
N GLY A 65 -6.26 -34.65 -5.29
CA GLY A 65 -7.35 -34.57 -4.32
C GLY A 65 -7.09 -33.59 -3.17
N GLY A 66 -6.05 -32.75 -3.28
CA GLY A 66 -5.76 -31.71 -2.30
C GLY A 66 -6.78 -30.60 -2.43
N GLY A 67 -7.70 -30.48 -1.47
CA GLY A 67 -8.88 -29.60 -1.46
C GLY A 67 -8.61 -28.09 -1.56
N ILE A 68 -7.98 -27.65 -2.65
CA ILE A 68 -7.83 -26.24 -3.00
C ILE A 68 -8.94 -25.92 -4.01
N THR A 69 -9.98 -25.26 -3.53
CA THR A 69 -11.04 -24.65 -4.35
C THR A 69 -10.51 -23.37 -5.00
N PHE A 70 -9.43 -23.48 -5.80
CA PHE A 70 -8.91 -22.35 -6.56
C PHE A 70 -9.68 -22.21 -7.86
N SER A 71 -10.29 -21.06 -8.05
CA SER A 71 -10.86 -20.64 -9.34
C SER A 71 -10.09 -19.43 -9.85
N LYS A 72 -9.34 -19.64 -10.94
CA LYS A 72 -8.63 -18.56 -11.64
C LYS A 72 -9.60 -17.45 -12.05
N ALA A 73 -10.77 -17.82 -12.56
CA ALA A 73 -11.81 -16.86 -12.96
C ALA A 73 -12.27 -15.97 -11.80
N VAL A 74 -12.41 -16.53 -10.58
CA VAL A 74 -12.78 -15.74 -9.39
C VAL A 74 -11.67 -14.77 -9.00
N ALA A 75 -10.41 -15.21 -9.03
CA ALA A 75 -9.26 -14.36 -8.73
C ALA A 75 -9.10 -13.22 -9.75
N GLU A 76 -9.27 -13.52 -11.05
CA GLU A 76 -9.25 -12.53 -12.13
C GLU A 76 -10.40 -11.54 -11.99
N PHE A 77 -11.61 -12.03 -11.68
CA PHE A 77 -12.76 -11.17 -11.42
C PHE A 77 -12.52 -10.23 -10.24
N GLY A 78 -12.00 -10.75 -9.12
CA GLY A 78 -11.67 -9.95 -7.93
C GLY A 78 -10.61 -8.88 -8.22
N TYR A 79 -9.60 -9.21 -9.02
CA TYR A 79 -8.58 -8.28 -9.48
C TYR A 79 -9.18 -7.16 -10.36
N GLN A 80 -9.93 -7.54 -11.40
CA GLN A 80 -10.54 -6.59 -12.34
C GLN A 80 -11.56 -5.69 -11.63
N HIS A 81 -12.34 -6.23 -10.71
CA HIS A 81 -13.26 -5.46 -9.89
C HIS A 81 -12.53 -4.45 -9.01
N SER A 82 -11.42 -4.85 -8.37
CA SER A 82 -10.58 -3.95 -7.57
C SER A 82 -10.00 -2.80 -8.41
N LYS A 83 -9.50 -3.10 -9.62
CA LYS A 83 -9.03 -2.08 -10.57
C LYS A 83 -10.12 -1.10 -10.96
N LYS A 84 -11.28 -1.59 -11.38
CA LYS A 84 -12.42 -0.74 -11.79
C LYS A 84 -12.88 0.15 -10.64
N ARG A 85 -12.97 -0.40 -9.43
CA ARG A 85 -13.35 0.35 -8.24
C ARG A 85 -12.32 1.43 -7.90
N ALA A 86 -11.02 1.10 -7.90
CA ALA A 86 -9.98 2.09 -7.68
C ALA A 86 -10.04 3.23 -8.71
N HIS A 87 -10.24 2.89 -9.99
CA HIS A 87 -10.38 3.88 -11.05
C HIS A 87 -11.62 4.77 -10.88
N ALA A 88 -12.80 4.17 -10.71
CA ALA A 88 -14.06 4.90 -10.53
C ALA A 88 -13.96 5.85 -9.34
N ASN A 89 -13.44 5.37 -8.20
CA ASN A 89 -13.27 6.21 -7.03
C ASN A 89 -12.31 7.39 -7.31
N LEU A 90 -11.17 7.16 -7.95
CA LEU A 90 -10.26 8.25 -8.29
C LEU A 90 -10.88 9.26 -9.26
N VAL A 91 -11.67 8.82 -10.24
CA VAL A 91 -12.39 9.71 -11.18
C VAL A 91 -13.47 10.52 -10.47
N ASP A 92 -14.31 9.87 -9.67
CA ASP A 92 -15.42 10.49 -8.94
C ASP A 92 -14.95 11.53 -7.92
N ASN A 93 -13.73 11.38 -7.42
CA ASN A 93 -13.11 12.31 -6.47
C ASN A 93 -12.49 13.54 -7.16
N ARG A 94 -12.35 13.58 -8.51
CA ARG A 94 -11.70 14.70 -9.22
C ARG A 94 -12.44 16.02 -9.09
N ALA A 95 -13.76 15.98 -9.06
CA ALA A 95 -14.63 17.15 -8.96
C ALA A 95 -15.02 17.48 -7.51
N LYS A 96 -14.46 16.75 -6.54
CA LYS A 96 -14.79 16.90 -5.12
C LYS A 96 -13.63 17.57 -4.40
N SER A 97 -13.96 18.59 -3.62
CA SER A 97 -13.09 19.08 -2.56
C SER A 97 -13.57 18.45 -1.26
N TYR A 98 -12.66 17.85 -0.50
CA TYR A 98 -12.98 17.29 0.78
C TYR A 98 -12.29 18.13 1.86
N GLY A 99 -13.06 18.71 2.77
CA GLY A 99 -12.50 19.36 3.96
C GLY A 99 -11.86 18.32 4.88
N ILE A 100 -10.76 18.68 5.54
CA ILE A 100 -10.09 17.79 6.50
C ILE A 100 -11.10 17.47 7.62
N ARG A 101 -11.26 16.19 7.96
CA ARG A 101 -11.98 15.86 9.19
C ARG A 101 -11.03 16.13 10.35
N GLU A 102 -11.43 17.05 11.22
CA GLU A 102 -10.67 17.42 12.41
C GLU A 102 -11.40 16.91 13.65
N GLU A 103 -10.64 16.33 14.58
CA GLU A 103 -11.13 15.85 15.86
C GLU A 103 -10.25 16.47 16.95
N HIS A 104 -10.85 17.33 17.77
CA HIS A 104 -10.16 18.01 18.85
C HIS A 104 -10.63 17.46 20.19
N ARG A 105 -9.67 17.14 21.06
CA ARG A 105 -9.94 16.79 22.44
C ARG A 105 -9.56 17.97 23.31
N ILE A 106 -10.58 18.67 23.79
CA ILE A 106 -10.47 19.88 24.59
C ILE A 106 -11.23 19.73 25.92
N SER A 107 -10.91 20.58 26.89
CA SER A 107 -11.67 20.70 28.13
C SER A 107 -13.06 21.28 27.88
N GLN A 108 -14.00 21.00 28.78
CA GLN A 108 -15.34 21.58 28.70
C GLN A 108 -15.29 23.12 28.82
N THR A 109 -14.45 23.65 29.72
CA THR A 109 -14.26 25.09 29.89
C THR A 109 -13.80 25.77 28.60
N MET A 110 -12.82 25.19 27.92
CA MET A 110 -12.34 25.71 26.63
C MET A 110 -13.45 25.68 25.56
N MET A 111 -14.27 24.62 25.53
CA MET A 111 -15.41 24.53 24.61
C MET A 111 -16.45 25.63 24.88
N GLU A 112 -16.74 25.90 26.16
CA GLU A 112 -17.65 26.98 26.57
C GLU A 112 -17.10 28.35 26.17
N GLU A 113 -15.80 28.60 26.36
CA GLU A 113 -15.13 29.83 25.93
C GLU A 113 -15.16 30.03 24.41
N ILE A 114 -14.85 28.98 23.63
CA ILE A 114 -14.96 29.01 22.17
C ILE A 114 -16.40 29.33 21.75
N TYR A 115 -17.39 28.70 22.39
CA TYR A 115 -18.80 28.96 22.09
C TYR A 115 -19.20 30.41 22.37
N GLN A 116 -18.76 30.99 23.49
CA GLN A 116 -19.00 32.41 23.81
C GLN A 116 -18.35 33.34 22.78
N GLN A 117 -17.13 33.04 22.33
CA GLN A 117 -16.47 33.81 21.27
C GLN A 117 -17.22 33.71 19.94
N TRP A 118 -17.71 32.53 19.55
CA TRP A 118 -18.52 32.36 18.35
C TRP A 118 -19.83 33.14 18.38
N GLN A 119 -20.51 33.18 19.54
CA GLN A 119 -21.70 34.01 19.70
C GLN A 119 -21.41 35.51 19.54
N GLN A 120 -20.19 35.96 19.86
CA GLN A 120 -19.75 37.34 19.67
C GLN A 120 -19.28 37.62 18.23
N TRP A 121 -18.75 36.61 17.53
CA TRP A 121 -18.29 36.73 16.14
C TRP A 121 -19.41 36.78 15.10
N ASP A 122 -20.58 36.22 15.38
CA ASP A 122 -21.76 36.30 14.49
C ASP A 122 -22.29 37.75 14.29
N GLN A 123 -21.65 38.76 14.92
CA GLN A 123 -22.00 40.18 14.82
C GLN A 123 -21.10 41.02 13.89
N TYR A 124 -20.04 40.46 13.29
CA TYR A 124 -19.15 41.21 12.40
C TYR A 124 -18.98 40.48 11.05
N ASP A 125 -19.60 41.09 10.03
CA ASP A 125 -19.77 40.59 8.67
C ASP A 125 -18.46 40.48 7.85
N ASP A 126 -18.58 39.72 6.77
CA ASP A 126 -17.58 39.24 5.81
C ASP A 126 -16.77 40.33 5.07
N GLU A 127 -15.64 40.78 5.62
CA GLU A 127 -14.58 41.40 4.82
C GLU A 127 -13.37 40.46 4.64
N HIS A 128 -13.47 39.60 3.62
CA HIS A 128 -12.33 38.82 3.13
C HIS A 128 -11.31 39.74 2.44
N ASN A 129 -10.38 40.27 3.23
CA ASN A 129 -9.21 40.98 2.72
C ASN A 129 -8.25 39.96 2.06
N ILE A 130 -8.32 39.83 0.72
CA ILE A 130 -7.51 38.88 -0.07
C ILE A 130 -6.08 39.41 -0.26
N ASN A 131 -5.36 39.67 0.83
CA ASN A 131 -3.91 39.69 0.81
C ASN A 131 -3.45 38.33 1.31
N ARG A 132 -3.43 37.32 0.43
CA ARG A 132 -3.02 35.96 0.78
C ARG A 132 -1.55 35.98 1.22
N PRO A 133 -1.25 35.79 2.51
CA PRO A 133 0.12 35.67 2.98
C PRO A 133 0.74 34.43 2.32
N HIS A 134 2.07 34.37 2.25
CA HIS A 134 2.77 33.13 1.95
C HIS A 134 2.37 32.08 3.00
N LEU A 135 1.53 31.13 2.59
CA LEU A 135 1.05 30.07 3.45
C LEU A 135 2.24 29.17 3.80
N PRO A 136 2.44 28.75 5.06
CA PRO A 136 3.55 27.88 5.46
C PRO A 136 3.34 26.42 4.97
N TYR A 137 2.50 26.22 3.96
CA TYR A 137 2.08 24.93 3.46
C TYR A 137 1.91 24.95 1.94
N TYR A 138 2.17 23.79 1.35
CA TYR A 138 1.94 23.54 -0.06
C TYR A 138 0.48 23.16 -0.31
N ILE A 139 -0.14 23.83 -1.27
CA ILE A 139 -1.44 23.44 -1.81
C ILE A 139 -1.17 22.56 -3.03
N ILE A 140 -1.52 21.27 -2.92
CA ILE A 140 -1.43 20.34 -4.05
C ILE A 140 -2.83 20.25 -4.67
N PRO A 141 -3.02 20.55 -5.97
CA PRO A 141 -4.31 20.40 -6.61
C PRO A 141 -4.82 18.96 -6.48
N THR A 142 -6.10 18.79 -6.11
CA THR A 142 -6.75 17.46 -5.98
C THR A 142 -6.51 16.58 -7.19
N LYS A 143 -6.65 17.14 -8.40
CA LYS A 143 -6.35 16.44 -9.65
C LYS A 143 -4.93 15.87 -9.69
N GLY A 144 -3.92 16.66 -9.28
CA GLY A 144 -2.53 16.23 -9.26
C GLY A 144 -2.27 15.09 -8.29
N ALA A 145 -2.85 15.15 -7.09
CA ALA A 145 -2.76 14.07 -6.11
C ALA A 145 -3.44 12.78 -6.61
N LEU A 146 -4.64 12.89 -7.20
CA LEU A 146 -5.37 11.73 -7.74
C LEU A 146 -4.70 11.12 -8.98
N ASP A 147 -4.16 11.95 -9.87
CA ASP A 147 -3.38 11.48 -11.03
C ASP A 147 -2.10 10.76 -10.59
N PHE A 148 -1.43 11.28 -9.57
CA PHE A 148 -0.29 10.61 -8.95
C PHE A 148 -0.69 9.25 -8.38
N LEU A 149 -1.77 9.17 -7.58
CA LEU A 149 -2.26 7.89 -7.04
C LEU A 149 -2.64 6.90 -8.13
N ALA A 150 -3.30 7.37 -9.21
CA ALA A 150 -3.63 6.55 -10.36
C ALA A 150 -2.36 5.96 -11.01
N ALA A 151 -1.31 6.78 -11.20
CA ALA A 151 -0.03 6.32 -11.73
C ALA A 151 0.65 5.31 -10.80
N GLN A 152 0.59 5.55 -9.48
CA GLN A 152 1.16 4.64 -8.48
C GLN A 152 0.46 3.27 -8.48
N ILE A 153 -0.87 3.22 -8.57
CA ILE A 153 -1.60 1.94 -8.69
C ILE A 153 -1.30 1.27 -10.03
N ASN A 154 -1.37 2.04 -11.13
CA ASN A 154 -1.20 1.51 -12.48
C ASN A 154 0.18 0.91 -12.72
N LYS A 155 1.25 1.39 -12.07
CA LYS A 155 2.58 0.79 -12.26
C LYS A 155 2.61 -0.68 -11.83
N TYR A 156 1.93 -1.04 -10.74
CA TYR A 156 1.89 -2.42 -10.25
C TYR A 156 0.85 -3.26 -11.02
N CYS A 157 -0.27 -2.67 -11.43
CA CYS A 157 -1.20 -3.32 -12.34
C CYS A 157 -0.52 -3.68 -13.66
N PHE A 158 0.17 -2.71 -14.27
CA PHE A 158 0.95 -2.89 -15.48
C PHE A 158 2.00 -3.97 -15.27
N LEU A 159 2.75 -3.93 -14.16
CA LEU A 159 3.76 -4.94 -13.88
C LEU A 159 3.17 -6.36 -13.85
N LEU A 160 2.05 -6.57 -13.15
CA LEU A 160 1.38 -7.86 -13.11
C LEU A 160 0.92 -8.31 -14.50
N GLU A 161 0.18 -7.46 -15.21
CA GLU A 161 -0.42 -7.76 -16.51
C GLU A 161 0.63 -7.97 -17.60
N HIS A 162 1.71 -7.20 -17.56
CA HIS A 162 2.86 -7.34 -18.43
C HIS A 162 3.53 -8.70 -18.23
N ILE A 163 3.80 -9.11 -16.98
CA ILE A 163 4.38 -10.43 -16.73
C ILE A 163 3.42 -11.54 -17.16
N LEU A 164 2.15 -11.48 -16.78
CA LEU A 164 1.15 -12.49 -17.15
C LEU A 164 1.04 -12.67 -18.67
N SER A 165 1.02 -11.58 -19.44
CA SER A 165 0.93 -11.64 -20.91
C SER A 165 2.18 -12.23 -21.60
N HIS A 166 3.34 -12.19 -20.93
CA HIS A 166 4.60 -12.73 -21.45
C HIS A 166 4.95 -14.10 -20.88
N THR A 167 4.17 -14.60 -19.92
CA THR A 167 4.34 -15.96 -19.38
C THR A 167 3.76 -17.02 -20.30
N GLY A 168 4.39 -18.20 -20.32
CA GLY A 168 3.94 -19.35 -21.09
C GLY A 168 2.83 -20.16 -20.40
N LYS A 169 2.70 -21.43 -20.79
CA LYS A 169 1.75 -22.39 -20.15
C LYS A 169 2.05 -22.63 -18.67
N THR A 170 3.25 -22.30 -18.23
CA THR A 170 3.75 -22.38 -16.86
C THR A 170 4.50 -21.10 -16.52
N TYR A 171 4.55 -20.78 -15.23
CA TYR A 171 5.25 -19.61 -14.70
C TYR A 171 6.60 -20.04 -14.13
N SER A 172 7.65 -19.37 -14.57
CA SER A 172 8.97 -19.47 -13.95
C SER A 172 8.96 -18.85 -12.56
N LEU A 173 9.99 -19.19 -11.79
CA LEU A 173 10.15 -18.66 -10.44
C LEU A 173 10.36 -17.13 -10.40
N PRO A 174 11.21 -16.54 -11.27
CA PRO A 174 11.34 -15.09 -11.34
C PRO A 174 10.02 -14.40 -11.67
N GLU A 175 9.25 -14.93 -12.64
CA GLU A 175 7.93 -14.38 -13.01
C GLU A 175 6.96 -14.43 -11.82
N THR A 176 6.85 -15.57 -11.16
CA THR A 176 5.99 -15.77 -9.98
C THR A 176 6.31 -14.73 -8.90
N THR A 177 7.59 -14.46 -8.69
CA THR A 177 8.07 -13.52 -7.65
C THR A 177 7.72 -12.09 -7.97
N VAL A 178 7.87 -11.70 -9.23
CA VAL A 178 7.48 -10.36 -9.70
C VAL A 178 5.96 -10.19 -9.62
N MET A 179 5.17 -11.20 -9.99
CA MET A 179 3.71 -11.17 -9.87
C MET A 179 3.27 -11.03 -8.40
N ILE A 180 3.83 -11.83 -7.49
CA ILE A 180 3.56 -11.70 -6.04
C ILE A 180 3.96 -10.32 -5.54
N THR A 181 5.13 -9.82 -5.93
CA THR A 181 5.58 -8.47 -5.56
C THR A 181 4.57 -7.40 -5.98
N ALA A 182 4.09 -7.45 -7.22
CA ALA A 182 3.09 -6.51 -7.72
C ALA A 182 1.76 -6.60 -6.94
N LEU A 183 1.28 -7.82 -6.70
CA LEU A 183 0.02 -8.07 -5.98
C LEU A 183 0.09 -7.64 -4.51
N ARG A 184 1.20 -7.93 -3.83
CA ARG A 184 1.47 -7.45 -2.48
C ARG A 184 1.56 -5.93 -2.46
N ALA A 185 2.25 -5.31 -3.42
CA ALA A 185 2.35 -3.86 -3.47
C ALA A 185 0.98 -3.19 -3.66
N LEU A 186 0.11 -3.74 -4.51
CA LEU A 186 -1.27 -3.28 -4.68
C LEU A 186 -2.08 -3.38 -3.37
N ARG A 187 -1.94 -4.48 -2.64
CA ARG A 187 -2.69 -4.72 -1.40
C ARG A 187 -2.23 -3.87 -0.21
N PHE A 188 -0.92 -3.72 -0.05
CA PHE A 188 -0.33 -3.11 1.15
C PHE A 188 -0.06 -1.61 1.01
N SER A 189 -0.03 -1.05 -0.22
CA SER A 189 0.30 0.38 -0.42
C SER A 189 -0.92 1.30 -0.51
N TYR A 190 -2.12 0.77 -0.77
CA TYR A 190 -3.33 1.57 -1.04
C TYR A 190 -4.54 1.17 -0.18
N GLY A 191 -4.32 0.31 0.82
CA GLY A 191 -5.31 -0.11 1.81
C GLY A 191 -5.03 0.45 3.20
N SER A 192 -5.77 -0.01 4.21
CA SER A 192 -5.43 0.21 5.63
C SER A 192 -4.36 -0.76 6.16
N ASN A 193 -3.82 -1.62 5.30
CA ASN A 193 -2.85 -2.63 5.68
C ASN A 193 -1.54 -1.96 6.14
N LEU A 194 -0.93 -2.51 7.19
CA LEU A 194 0.33 -2.01 7.71
C LEU A 194 1.47 -2.49 6.82
N LEU A 195 2.00 -1.61 5.96
CA LEU A 195 3.13 -1.91 5.08
C LEU A 195 4.32 -2.52 5.83
N GLN A 196 4.57 -2.07 7.07
CA GLN A 196 5.60 -2.58 7.99
C GLN A 196 5.51 -4.10 8.25
N GLN A 197 4.30 -4.67 8.19
CA GLN A 197 4.08 -6.10 8.38
C GLN A 197 4.43 -6.91 7.12
N GLU A 198 4.45 -6.28 5.94
CA GLU A 198 4.83 -6.91 4.69
C GLU A 198 6.34 -6.79 4.45
N SER A 199 7.08 -7.74 5.02
CA SER A 199 8.56 -7.74 4.97
C SER A 199 9.13 -7.76 3.55
N LEU A 200 8.42 -8.33 2.56
CA LEU A 200 8.86 -8.33 1.16
C LEU A 200 8.99 -6.90 0.61
N LEU A 201 8.05 -6.02 0.97
CA LEU A 201 8.03 -4.65 0.46
C LEU A 201 8.82 -3.72 1.36
N TYR A 202 8.64 -3.84 2.68
CA TYR A 202 9.10 -2.86 3.65
C TYR A 202 10.60 -2.94 3.92
N LYS A 203 11.11 -4.13 4.26
CA LYS A 203 12.50 -4.32 4.70
C LYS A 203 13.47 -4.34 3.53
N ASP A 204 14.70 -3.89 3.77
CA ASP A 204 15.80 -3.99 2.81
C ASP A 204 16.45 -5.39 2.83
N ARG A 205 17.18 -5.71 3.89
CA ARG A 205 17.92 -6.97 4.05
C ARG A 205 17.93 -7.41 5.51
N TRP A 206 17.82 -8.71 5.75
CA TRP A 206 17.99 -9.29 7.09
C TRP A 206 18.55 -10.71 7.02
N GLU A 207 19.18 -11.14 8.10
CA GLU A 207 19.89 -12.42 8.15
C GLU A 207 19.34 -13.30 9.27
N HIS A 208 19.36 -14.61 9.04
CA HIS A 208 18.94 -15.58 10.04
C HIS A 208 19.83 -16.82 9.99
N MET A 209 20.27 -17.28 11.16
CA MET A 209 21.02 -18.53 11.28
C MET A 209 20.06 -19.71 11.34
N ARG A 210 20.25 -20.67 10.44
CA ARG A 210 19.51 -21.94 10.46
C ARG A 210 20.48 -23.08 10.18
N ASP A 211 20.51 -24.08 11.06
CA ASP A 211 21.35 -25.28 10.93
C ASP A 211 22.83 -24.91 10.66
N SER A 212 23.36 -23.93 11.40
CA SER A 212 24.72 -23.36 11.25
C SER A 212 25.03 -22.73 9.89
N ARG A 213 24.02 -22.48 9.05
CA ARG A 213 24.15 -21.75 7.79
C ARG A 213 23.52 -20.36 7.92
N LEU A 214 24.28 -19.35 7.50
CA LEU A 214 23.77 -17.99 7.35
C LEU A 214 22.81 -17.94 6.16
N ILE A 215 21.56 -17.56 6.42
CA ILE A 215 20.55 -17.34 5.39
C ILE A 215 20.32 -15.83 5.27
N VAL A 216 20.68 -15.28 4.11
CA VAL A 216 20.37 -13.90 3.74
C VAL A 216 18.98 -13.85 3.12
N LYS A 217 18.17 -12.89 3.59
CA LYS A 217 16.86 -12.57 3.03
C LYS A 217 16.84 -11.09 2.66
N GLU A 218 16.13 -10.79 1.58
CA GLU A 218 15.96 -9.42 1.14
C GLU A 218 14.48 -9.12 0.88
N GLY A 219 14.13 -7.85 1.05
CA GLY A 219 12.94 -7.24 0.52
C GLY A 219 13.31 -6.07 -0.38
N LEU A 220 12.33 -5.23 -0.69
CA LEU A 220 12.45 -4.14 -1.65
C LEU A 220 12.77 -2.78 -1.00
N GLY A 221 12.90 -2.73 0.33
CA GLY A 221 13.40 -1.58 1.07
C GLY A 221 12.57 -0.32 0.94
N MET A 222 11.23 -0.45 0.89
CA MET A 222 10.35 0.73 0.87
C MET A 222 10.55 1.60 2.11
N GLN A 223 10.91 1.02 3.26
CA GLN A 223 11.25 1.77 4.48
C GLN A 223 12.28 2.88 4.18
N ASP A 224 13.42 2.51 3.60
CA ASP A 224 14.52 3.44 3.31
C ASP A 224 14.08 4.55 2.37
N THR A 225 13.26 4.25 1.37
CA THR A 225 12.73 5.27 0.45
C THR A 225 11.72 6.18 1.14
N MET A 226 10.85 5.64 1.98
CA MET A 226 9.89 6.44 2.74
C MET A 226 10.60 7.39 3.71
N GLU A 227 11.64 6.92 4.41
CA GLU A 227 12.42 7.75 5.34
C GLU A 227 13.21 8.84 4.61
N ARG A 228 13.79 8.55 3.44
CA ARG A 228 14.60 9.52 2.69
C ARG A 228 13.80 10.54 1.89
N CYS A 229 12.70 10.13 1.26
CA CYS A 229 11.96 10.98 0.32
C CYS A 229 10.45 11.02 0.54
N GLY A 230 9.93 10.39 1.59
CA GLY A 230 8.50 10.39 1.90
C GLY A 230 7.64 9.50 0.99
N LEU A 231 8.25 8.70 0.11
CA LEU A 231 7.56 7.83 -0.85
C LEU A 231 8.09 6.40 -0.79
N GLY A 232 7.18 5.43 -0.65
CA GLY A 232 7.50 3.99 -0.77
C GLY A 232 7.80 3.61 -2.21
N TRP A 233 9.08 3.45 -2.52
CA TRP A 233 9.59 3.01 -3.81
C TRP A 233 10.51 1.80 -3.63
N PHE A 234 10.65 0.97 -4.68
CA PHE A 234 11.60 -0.14 -4.62
C PHE A 234 13.02 0.39 -4.70
N LEU A 235 13.89 -0.08 -3.81
CA LEU A 235 15.34 0.07 -3.96
C LEU A 235 15.80 -0.44 -5.34
N PRO A 236 17.02 -0.08 -5.80
CA PRO A 236 17.56 -0.49 -7.11
C PRO A 236 17.89 -2.00 -7.22
N LYS A 237 17.10 -2.84 -6.56
CA LYS A 237 17.02 -4.30 -6.67
C LYS A 237 16.05 -4.75 -7.77
N PHE A 238 15.14 -3.86 -8.18
CA PHE A 238 14.18 -4.11 -9.24
C PHE A 238 14.49 -3.23 -10.46
N ASN A 239 14.69 -3.87 -11.61
CA ASN A 239 14.88 -3.18 -12.89
C ASN A 239 13.53 -2.99 -13.57
N TRP A 240 13.06 -1.74 -13.60
CA TRP A 240 11.78 -1.37 -14.21
C TRP A 240 11.78 -1.46 -15.75
N ALA A 241 12.94 -1.34 -16.41
CA ALA A 241 13.03 -1.46 -17.86
C ALA A 241 12.85 -2.91 -18.33
N THR A 242 13.38 -3.87 -17.56
CA THR A 242 13.24 -5.30 -17.88
C THR A 242 12.11 -5.98 -17.10
N CYS A 243 11.50 -5.28 -16.14
CA CYS A 243 10.53 -5.83 -15.19
C CYS A 243 11.06 -7.09 -14.49
N ARG A 244 12.32 -7.06 -14.01
CA ARG A 244 12.98 -8.20 -13.33
C ARG A 244 13.73 -7.75 -12.09
N LEU A 245 13.87 -8.67 -11.14
CA LEU A 245 14.77 -8.51 -10.00
C LEU A 245 16.22 -8.67 -10.48
N ALA A 246 17.08 -7.76 -10.08
CA ALA A 246 18.51 -7.79 -10.39
C ALA A 246 19.20 -8.89 -9.55
N PRO A 247 20.12 -9.69 -10.13
CA PRO A 247 20.99 -10.56 -9.36
C PRO A 247 21.92 -9.75 -8.43
N PRO A 248 22.23 -10.24 -7.22
CA PRO A 248 21.76 -11.49 -6.59
C PRO A 248 20.42 -11.36 -5.84
N HIS A 249 19.78 -10.18 -5.86
CA HIS A 249 18.63 -9.85 -5.00
C HIS A 249 17.41 -10.75 -5.22
N GLY A 250 17.19 -11.19 -6.47
CA GLY A 250 16.13 -12.14 -6.79
C GLY A 250 16.18 -13.39 -5.90
N ASP A 251 17.35 -14.00 -5.75
CA ASP A 251 17.51 -15.23 -4.97
C ASP A 251 17.26 -15.03 -3.47
N ASN A 252 17.70 -13.90 -2.91
CA ASN A 252 17.50 -13.60 -1.50
C ASN A 252 16.03 -13.26 -1.18
N ILE A 253 15.32 -12.60 -2.11
CA ILE A 253 13.88 -12.33 -2.02
C ILE A 253 13.07 -13.64 -2.04
N LEU A 254 13.46 -14.56 -2.92
CA LEU A 254 12.84 -15.89 -3.04
C LEU A 254 12.92 -16.68 -1.72
N VAL A 255 14.07 -16.63 -1.05
CA VAL A 255 14.28 -17.30 0.24
C VAL A 255 13.42 -16.69 1.35
N GLY A 256 13.10 -15.40 1.25
CA GLY A 256 12.23 -14.68 2.18
C GLY A 256 10.75 -15.01 2.02
N SER A 257 10.28 -15.30 0.81
CA SER A 257 8.85 -15.52 0.53
C SER A 257 8.40 -16.96 0.75
N ALA A 258 7.58 -17.20 1.76
CA ALA A 258 7.13 -18.54 2.17
C ALA A 258 6.28 -19.27 1.11
N LEU A 259 5.45 -18.53 0.36
CA LEU A 259 4.64 -19.05 -0.74
C LEU A 259 5.53 -19.49 -1.91
N VAL A 260 6.50 -18.65 -2.26
CA VAL A 260 7.41 -18.90 -3.37
C VAL A 260 8.40 -20.03 -3.05
N HIS A 261 8.93 -20.07 -1.82
CA HIS A 261 9.94 -21.04 -1.40
C HIS A 261 9.40 -22.47 -1.24
N LYS A 262 8.20 -22.64 -0.67
CA LYS A 262 7.60 -23.98 -0.51
C LYS A 262 7.27 -24.59 -1.86
N GLU A 263 6.76 -23.76 -2.77
CA GLU A 263 6.33 -24.21 -4.09
C GLU A 263 7.50 -24.47 -5.04
N TYR A 264 8.53 -23.61 -5.02
CA TYR A 264 9.76 -23.84 -5.76
C TYR A 264 10.48 -25.12 -5.35
N LYS A 265 10.60 -25.37 -4.03
CA LYS A 265 11.19 -26.62 -3.52
C LYS A 265 10.44 -27.86 -4.02
N ARG A 266 9.12 -27.79 -4.18
CA ARG A 266 8.31 -28.89 -4.68
C ARG A 266 8.60 -29.18 -6.16
N ARG A 267 8.80 -28.16 -6.99
CA ARG A 267 9.17 -28.35 -8.40
C ARG A 267 10.59 -28.83 -8.60
N ARG A 268 11.56 -28.30 -7.83
CA ARG A 268 12.96 -28.76 -7.90
C ARG A 268 13.07 -30.26 -7.60
N ARG A 269 12.29 -30.76 -6.63
CA ARG A 269 12.24 -32.20 -6.29
C ARG A 269 11.62 -33.08 -7.37
N ARG A 270 10.72 -32.55 -8.20
CA ARG A 270 10.10 -33.30 -9.30
C ARG A 270 10.95 -33.30 -10.57
N GLY A 271 11.70 -32.22 -10.82
CA GLY A 271 12.56 -32.10 -12.00
C GLY A 271 13.89 -32.88 -11.94
N THR A 272 14.28 -33.44 -10.78
CA THR A 272 15.50 -34.27 -10.65
C THR A 272 15.23 -35.76 -10.84
N ILE A 273 13.99 -36.19 -11.08
CA ILE A 273 13.65 -37.62 -11.22
C ILE A 273 13.67 -38.09 -12.70
N ASP A 274 13.75 -37.19 -13.67
CA ASP A 274 13.72 -37.53 -15.12
C ASP A 274 15.08 -37.42 -15.84
N THR A 275 16.19 -37.53 -15.12
CA THR A 275 17.51 -37.78 -15.72
C THR A 275 18.29 -38.77 -14.86
N ILE A 276 18.04 -40.06 -15.08
CA ILE A 276 18.97 -41.20 -15.14
C ILE A 276 18.19 -42.36 -15.78
#